data_AF-A0A3L8Q662-F1
#
_entry.id   AF-A0A3L8Q662-F1
#
_cell.length_a   1.000
_cell.length_b   1.000
_cell.length_c   1.000
_cell.angle_alpha   90.00
_cell.angle_beta   90.00
_cell.angle_gamma   90.00
#
_symmetry.space_group_name_H-M   'P 1'
#
loop_
_entity.id
_entity.type
_entity.pdbx_description
1 polymer ?
#
loop_
_entity_poly.entity_id
_entity_poly.type
_entity_poly.pdbx_seq_one_letter_code
_entity_poly.pdbx_strand_id
1 'polypeptide(L)'
;MCSGKLQTALLVAGYFVYLLVGAAVFQALERTAEKQEKMAAAQMKEAFLQNFTQLTVAEMEQFMKNLIEAIQNGVYPVGNESQFEESNWDFSNSFFFAGTVVST
;
A
#
# COMPACT_ATOMS: atom_id res chain seq x y z
N MET A 1 -38.25 22.51 13.71
CA MET A 1 -37.56 22.18 12.44
C MET A 1 -36.18 22.84 12.29
N CYS A 2 -35.95 24.08 12.78
CA CYS A 2 -34.63 24.74 12.68
C CYS A 2 -33.52 24.15 13.57
N SER A 3 -33.85 23.67 14.78
CA SER A 3 -32.85 23.16 15.73
C SER A 3 -32.12 21.90 15.23
N GLY A 4 -32.83 20.96 14.58
CA GLY A 4 -32.22 19.76 14.00
C GLY A 4 -31.26 20.06 12.85
N LYS A 5 -31.61 21.02 11.98
CA LYS A 5 -30.72 21.45 10.87
C LYS A 5 -29.43 22.09 11.40
N LEU A 6 -29.53 22.89 12.46
CA LEU A 6 -28.37 23.49 13.10
C LEU A 6 -27.47 22.44 13.77
N GLN A 7 -28.05 21.46 14.46
CA GLN A 7 -27.31 20.36 15.07
C GLN A 7 -26.55 19.53 14.03
N THR A 8 -27.20 19.16 12.92
CA THR A 8 -26.53 18.43 11.82
C THR A 8 -25.42 19.27 11.20
N ALA A 9 -25.62 20.57 10.98
CA ALA A 9 -24.57 21.44 10.44
C ALA A 9 -23.35 21.52 11.36
N LEU A 10 -23.55 21.60 12.68
CA LEU A 10 -22.47 21.58 13.67
C LEU A 10 -21.72 20.24 13.67
N LEU A 11 -22.43 19.12 13.56
CA LEU A 11 -21.80 17.79 13.47
C LEU A 11 -20.94 17.66 12.20
N VAL A 12 -21.45 18.10 11.05
CA VAL A 12 -20.70 18.08 9.78
C VAL A 12 -19.46 18.98 9.87
N ALA A 13 -19.59 20.19 10.41
CA ALA A 13 -18.47 21.10 10.59
C ALA A 13 -17.41 20.52 11.55
N GLY A 14 -17.83 19.96 12.69
CA GLY A 14 -16.94 19.32 13.65
C GLY A 14 -16.21 18.11 13.06
N TYR A 15 -16.92 17.27 12.32
CA TYR A 15 -16.33 16.14 11.60
C TYR A 15 -15.31 16.59 10.55
N PHE A 16 -15.61 17.63 9.78
CA PHE A 16 -14.68 18.18 8.80
C PHE A 16 -13.42 18.74 9.46
N VAL A 17 -13.56 19.48 10.57
CA VAL A 17 -12.42 19.94 11.38
C VAL A 17 -11.60 18.76 11.89
N TYR A 18 -12.25 17.70 12.38
CA TYR A 18 -11.56 16.49 12.83
C TYR A 18 -10.73 15.84 11.71
N LEU A 19 -11.29 15.73 10.49
CA LEU A 19 -10.54 15.22 9.33
C LEU A 19 -9.34 16.11 8.97
N LEU A 20 -9.48 17.44 9.00
CA LEU A 20 -8.38 18.36 8.72
C LEU A 20 -7.25 18.23 9.75
N VAL A 21 -7.61 18.14 11.04
CA VAL A 21 -6.62 17.93 12.12
C VAL A 21 -5.92 16.58 11.93
N GLY A 22 -6.68 15.51 11.66
CA GLY A 22 -6.12 14.19 11.37
C GLY A 22 -5.14 14.23 10.20
N ALA A 23 -5.53 14.87 9.09
CA ALA A 23 -4.68 15.02 7.90
C ALA A 23 -3.37 15.77 8.21
N ALA A 24 -3.44 16.86 8.97
CA ALA A 24 -2.25 17.61 9.38
C ALA A 24 -1.31 16.80 10.29
N VAL A 25 -1.88 16.04 11.24
CA VAL A 25 -1.11 15.17 12.14
C VAL A 25 -0.43 14.06 11.35
N PHE A 26 -1.15 13.33 10.49
CA PHE A 26 -0.56 12.28 9.67
C PHE A 26 0.48 12.83 8.70
N GLN A 27 0.23 13.98 8.07
CA GLN A 27 1.23 14.61 7.21
C GLN A 27 2.52 14.94 7.98
N ALA A 28 2.40 15.47 9.21
CA ALA A 28 3.56 15.82 10.03
C ALA A 28 4.36 14.57 10.45
N LEU A 29 3.68 13.46 10.74
CA LEU A 29 4.31 12.21 11.17
C LEU A 29 4.93 11.44 9.99
N GLU A 30 4.19 11.28 8.89
CA GLU A 30 4.56 10.35 7.83
C GLU A 30 5.48 10.96 6.75
N ARG A 31 5.42 12.28 6.51
CA ARG A 31 6.13 12.90 5.36
C ARG A 31 7.64 12.72 5.42
N THR A 32 8.24 12.76 6.61
CA THR A 32 9.69 12.60 6.75
C THR A 32 10.10 11.14 6.53
N ALA A 33 9.36 10.20 7.10
CA ALA A 33 9.58 8.76 6.90
C ALA A 33 9.42 8.38 5.41
N GLU A 34 8.34 8.84 4.76
CA GLU A 34 8.09 8.62 3.33
C GLU A 34 9.27 9.12 2.47
N LYS A 35 9.79 10.31 2.76
CA LYS A 35 10.93 10.87 2.04
C LYS A 35 12.18 10.00 2.21
N GLN A 36 12.44 9.52 3.42
CA GLN A 36 13.60 8.67 3.70
C GLN A 36 13.49 7.33 2.95
N GLU A 37 12.32 6.69 2.96
CA GLU A 37 12.06 5.46 2.22
C GLU A 37 12.24 5.65 0.70
N LYS A 38 11.72 6.75 0.15
CA LYS A 38 11.91 7.10 -1.27
C LYS A 38 13.39 7.25 -1.64
N MET A 39 14.17 7.90 -0.78
CA MET A 39 15.60 8.08 -0.99
C MET A 39 16.35 6.75 -0.90
N ALA A 40 16.05 5.93 0.11
CA ALA A 40 16.65 4.62 0.30
C ALA A 40 16.34 3.70 -0.89
N ALA A 41 15.09 3.65 -1.34
CA ALA A 41 14.69 2.85 -2.50
C ALA A 41 15.41 3.30 -3.79
N ALA A 42 15.55 4.61 -4.01
CA ALA A 42 16.29 5.14 -5.16
C ALA A 42 17.78 4.74 -5.11
N GLN A 43 18.41 4.83 -3.94
CA GLN A 43 19.80 4.43 -3.73
C GLN A 43 20.00 2.92 -3.93
N MET A 44 19.08 2.09 -3.43
CA MET A 44 19.12 0.64 -3.67
C MET A 44 19.00 0.32 -5.17
N LYS A 45 18.10 1.00 -5.90
CA LYS A 45 17.94 0.84 -7.35
C LYS A 45 19.24 1.16 -8.08
N GLU A 46 19.86 2.29 -7.75
CA GLU A 46 21.11 2.74 -8.36
C GLU A 46 22.27 1.78 -8.06
N ALA A 47 22.44 1.38 -6.79
CA ALA A 47 23.47 0.43 -6.39
C ALA A 47 23.31 -0.93 -7.07
N PHE A 48 22.07 -1.39 -7.26
CA PHE A 48 21.79 -2.62 -8.01
C PHE A 48 22.20 -2.50 -9.48
N LEU A 49 21.83 -1.42 -10.15
CA LEU A 49 22.20 -1.18 -11.56
C LEU A 49 23.72 -1.05 -11.75
N GLN A 50 24.43 -0.45 -10.80
CA GLN A 50 25.89 -0.37 -10.84
C GLN A 50 26.57 -1.76 -10.82
N ASN A 51 25.95 -2.74 -10.15
CA ASN A 51 26.46 -4.12 -10.12
C ASN A 51 26.15 -4.90 -11.41
N PHE A 52 25.14 -4.49 -12.18
CA PHE A 52 24.68 -5.17 -13.40
C PHE A 52 24.70 -4.24 -14.60
N THR A 53 25.87 -4.02 -15.18
CA THR A 53 26.10 -3.09 -16.31
C THR A 53 25.36 -3.47 -17.60
N GLN A 54 24.87 -4.70 -17.71
CA GLN A 54 24.07 -5.18 -18.84
C GLN A 54 22.57 -4.85 -18.72
N LEU A 55 22.11 -4.46 -17.53
CA LEU A 55 20.70 -4.15 -17.29
C LEU A 55 20.45 -2.66 -17.50
N THR A 56 19.53 -2.32 -18.38
CA THR A 56 19.12 -0.93 -18.56
C THR A 56 18.14 -0.49 -17.47
N VAL A 57 18.09 0.82 -17.22
CA VAL A 57 17.10 1.41 -16.29
C VAL A 57 15.66 1.04 -16.70
N ALA A 58 15.38 1.03 -18.00
CA ALA A 58 14.04 0.74 -18.53
C ALA A 58 13.63 -0.72 -18.28
N GLU A 59 14.55 -1.67 -18.48
CA GLU A 59 14.31 -3.09 -18.19
C GLU A 59 14.08 -3.33 -16.70
N MET A 60 14.88 -2.68 -15.84
CA MET A 60 14.70 -2.79 -14.39
C MET A 60 13.35 -2.23 -13.94
N GLU A 61 12.95 -1.07 -14.46
CA GLU A 61 11.65 -0.47 -14.13
C GLU A 61 10.48 -1.31 -14.64
N GLN A 62 10.61 -1.92 -15.82
CA GLN A 62 9.62 -2.85 -16.34
C GLN A 62 9.51 -4.10 -15.46
N PHE A 63 10.64 -4.67 -15.04
CA PHE A 63 10.67 -5.79 -14.09
C PHE A 63 9.99 -5.43 -12.77
N MET A 64 10.33 -4.28 -12.19
CA MET A 64 9.71 -3.81 -10.95
C MET A 64 8.19 -3.62 -11.08
N LYS A 65 7.70 -3.09 -12.21
CA LYS A 65 6.26 -2.95 -12.46
C LYS A 65 5.56 -4.31 -12.46
N ASN A 66 6.10 -5.27 -13.21
CA ASN A 66 5.55 -6.63 -13.27
C ASN A 66 5.57 -7.31 -11.89
N LEU A 67 6.64 -7.11 -11.11
CA LEU A 67 6.75 -7.61 -9.74
C LEU A 67 5.70 -6.99 -8.81
N ILE A 68 5.51 -5.66 -8.88
CA ILE A 68 4.49 -4.95 -8.09
C ILE A 68 3.09 -5.46 -8.45
N GLU A 69 2.80 -5.68 -9.74
CA GLU A 69 1.53 -6.24 -10.20
C GLU A 69 1.29 -7.65 -9.64
N ALA A 70 2.30 -8.52 -9.67
CA ALA A 70 2.22 -9.84 -9.04
C ALA A 70 1.90 -9.75 -7.54
N ILE A 71 2.63 -8.89 -6.81
CA ILE A 71 2.44 -8.69 -5.37
C ILE A 71 1.04 -8.13 -5.05
N GLN A 72 0.54 -7.19 -5.85
CA GLN A 72 -0.83 -6.66 -5.71
C GLN A 72 -1.90 -7.74 -5.88
N ASN A 73 -1.61 -8.77 -6.68
CA ASN A 73 -2.44 -9.96 -6.83
C ASN A 73 -2.18 -11.04 -5.77
N GLY A 74 -1.36 -10.74 -4.75
CA GLY A 74 -1.00 -11.66 -3.67
C GLY A 74 0.07 -12.70 -4.05
N VAL A 75 0.72 -12.55 -5.21
CA VAL A 75 1.76 -13.48 -5.69
C VAL A 75 3.14 -12.91 -5.33
N TYR A 76 3.87 -13.61 -4.48
CA TYR A 76 5.21 -13.21 -4.02
C TYR A 76 6.28 -14.10 -4.66
N PRO A 77 6.98 -13.64 -5.71
CA PRO A 77 7.98 -14.44 -6.42
C PRO A 77 9.34 -14.40 -5.69
N VAL A 78 9.34 -14.82 -4.43
CA VAL A 78 10.54 -14.88 -3.58
C VAL A 78 10.67 -16.31 -3.05
N GLY A 79 11.83 -16.95 -3.26
CA GLY A 79 12.08 -18.32 -2.83
C GLY A 79 12.17 -19.32 -3.98
N ASN A 80 12.05 -20.61 -3.65
CA ASN A 80 12.19 -21.71 -4.60
C ASN A 80 10.84 -22.14 -5.19
N GLU A 81 10.88 -22.84 -6.32
CA GLU A 81 9.70 -23.27 -7.06
C GLU A 81 8.69 -24.08 -6.25
N SER A 82 9.13 -24.78 -5.21
CA SER A 82 8.25 -25.56 -4.33
C SER A 82 7.24 -24.71 -3.54
N GLN A 83 7.46 -23.40 -3.41
CA GLN A 83 6.52 -22.48 -2.74
C GLN A 83 5.39 -22.02 -3.67
N PHE A 84 5.49 -22.23 -4.99
CA PHE A 84 4.42 -21.89 -5.94
C PHE A 84 3.22 -22.84 -5.86
N GLU A 85 3.35 -23.98 -5.18
CA GLU A 85 2.27 -24.95 -4.97
C GLU A 85 1.34 -24.55 -3.80
N GLU A 86 1.76 -23.60 -2.95
CA GLU A 86 0.90 -23.06 -1.89
C GLU A 86 -0.06 -22.02 -2.48
N SER A 87 -1.37 -22.30 -2.43
CA SER A 87 -2.40 -21.43 -2.99
C SER A 87 -3.01 -20.53 -1.93
N ASN A 88 -3.00 -19.21 -2.17
CA ASN A 88 -3.77 -18.23 -1.40
C ASN A 88 -5.29 -18.50 -1.40
N TRP A 89 -5.77 -19.37 -2.31
CA TRP A 89 -7.17 -19.74 -2.48
C TRP A 89 -7.44 -21.21 -2.14
N ASP A 90 -6.66 -21.81 -1.25
CA ASP A 90 -7.08 -23.05 -0.59
C ASP A 90 -8.37 -22.85 0.24
N PHE A 91 -8.94 -23.94 0.73
CA PHE A 91 -10.21 -23.90 1.47
C PHE A 91 -10.15 -23.05 2.74
N SER A 92 -9.06 -23.14 3.52
CA SER A 92 -8.91 -22.42 4.80
C SER A 92 -8.81 -20.92 4.56
N ASN A 93 -7.95 -20.51 3.63
CA ASN A 93 -7.77 -19.12 3.24
C ASN A 93 -9.02 -18.54 2.59
N SER A 94 -9.71 -19.31 1.74
CA SER A 94 -10.98 -18.90 1.12
C SER A 94 -12.10 -18.73 2.14
N PHE A 95 -12.19 -19.61 3.13
CA PHE A 95 -13.16 -19.49 4.23
C PHE A 95 -12.90 -18.24 5.08
N PHE A 96 -11.63 -17.96 5.40
CA PHE A 96 -11.24 -16.74 6.10
C PHE A 96 -11.61 -15.48 5.31
N PHE A 97 -11.30 -15.45 4.00
CA PHE A 97 -11.65 -14.34 3.12
C PHE A 97 -13.17 -14.10 3.05
N ALA A 98 -13.98 -15.16 2.95
CA ALA A 98 -15.43 -15.01 3.02
C ALA A 98 -15.89 -14.36 4.33
N GLY A 99 -15.23 -14.70 5.45
CA GLY A 99 -15.46 -14.07 6.75
C GLY A 99 -15.15 -12.57 6.77
N THR A 100 -14.04 -12.13 6.17
CA THR A 100 -13.69 -10.70 6.12
C THR A 100 -14.70 -9.90 5.30
N VAL A 101 -15.16 -10.44 4.16
CA VAL A 101 -16.16 -9.80 3.30
C VAL A 101 -17.51 -9.62 4.01
N VAL A 102 -17.97 -10.63 4.77
CA VAL A 102 -19.24 -10.53 5.49
C VAL A 102 -19.14 -9.56 6.68
N SER A 103 -17.94 -9.40 7.25
CA SER A 103 -17.76 -8.57 8.44
C SER A 103 -17.78 -7.06 8.17
N THR A 104 -17.33 -6.58 7.00
CA THR A 104 -17.43 -5.18 6.55
C THR A 104 -17.16 -5.02 5.05
#